data_AF-A0A3D2I3T6-F1
#
_entry.id   AF-A0A3D2I3T6-F1
#
_cell.length_a   1.000
_cell.length_b   1.000
_cell.length_c   1.000
_cell.angle_alpha   90.00
_cell.angle_beta   90.00
_cell.angle_gamma   90.00
#
_symmetry.space_group_name_H-M   'P 1'
#
loop_
_entity.id
_entity.type
_entity.pdbx_description
1 polymer ?
#
loop_
_entity_poly.entity_id
_entity_poly.type
_entity_poly.pdbx_seq_one_letter_code
_entity_poly.pdbx_strand_id
1 'polypeptide(L)'
;MKRRDLEFETLVREALKGKKVPILVLDRRWHTLFPQGEKPAEIIQLEEKLNELLKRQGYLVNDIKDLKKTKKKLMEGIVAGMNDAEPLRDKKKKNQQRLLLEIKERIETESDELIELPRMIKKANEELLATGAHYCFERLANGDEQLKIVKQEIEELRISLREKTEWKDDLEESMDSAYSLMHGLLGHDVMNLYDKRKGKE
;
A
#
# COMPACT_ATOMS: atom_id res chain seq x y z
N MET A 1 -9.99 -13.53 -13.15
CA MET A 1 -9.06 -12.46 -13.60
C MET A 1 -9.39 -12.14 -15.06
N LYS A 2 -9.70 -10.88 -15.40
CA LYS A 2 -10.13 -10.53 -16.77
C LYS A 2 -8.90 -10.52 -17.69
N ARG A 3 -9.09 -10.78 -18.99
CA ARG A 3 -8.00 -10.85 -20.00
C ARG A 3 -7.11 -9.58 -20.03
N ARG A 4 -7.70 -8.42 -19.74
CA ARG A 4 -7.00 -7.11 -19.68
C ARG A 4 -6.03 -7.01 -18.50
N ASP A 5 -6.39 -7.56 -17.34
CA ASP A 5 -5.56 -7.52 -16.13
C ASP A 5 -4.25 -8.32 -16.34
N LEU A 6 -4.36 -9.44 -17.07
CA LEU A 6 -3.23 -10.31 -17.41
C LEU A 6 -2.26 -9.68 -18.43
N GLU A 7 -2.79 -8.95 -19.41
CA GLU A 7 -1.99 -8.19 -20.39
C GLU A 7 -1.22 -7.06 -19.70
N PHE A 8 -1.87 -6.34 -18.77
CA PHE A 8 -1.24 -5.28 -18.01
C PHE A 8 -0.11 -5.80 -17.10
N GLU A 9 -0.35 -6.90 -16.37
CA GLU A 9 0.69 -7.52 -15.54
C GLU A 9 1.93 -7.91 -16.36
N THR A 10 1.71 -8.42 -17.58
CA THR A 10 2.78 -8.80 -18.51
C THR A 10 3.59 -7.58 -18.95
N LEU A 11 2.92 -6.47 -19.32
CA LEU A 11 3.58 -5.22 -19.70
C LEU A 11 4.41 -4.61 -18.57
N VAL A 12 3.90 -4.65 -17.34
CA VAL A 12 4.64 -4.18 -16.16
C VAL A 12 5.87 -5.03 -15.94
N ARG A 13 5.75 -6.37 -16.00
CA ARG A 13 6.91 -7.28 -15.87
C ARG A 13 7.96 -7.03 -16.95
N GLU A 14 7.55 -6.78 -18.19
CA GLU A 14 8.47 -6.43 -19.28
C GLU A 14 9.16 -5.08 -19.03
N ALA A 15 8.42 -4.06 -18.60
CA ALA A 15 8.95 -2.73 -18.30
C ALA A 15 9.93 -2.73 -17.11
N LEU A 16 9.83 -3.72 -16.22
CA LEU A 16 10.71 -3.93 -15.07
C LEU A 16 11.93 -4.80 -15.40
N LYS A 17 11.96 -5.44 -16.58
CA LYS A 17 13.07 -6.30 -16.98
C LYS A 17 14.38 -5.49 -17.02
N GLY A 18 15.38 -5.96 -16.28
CA GLY A 18 16.68 -5.28 -16.16
C GLY A 18 16.71 -4.11 -15.16
N LYS A 19 15.58 -3.74 -14.54
CA LYS A 19 15.54 -2.71 -13.49
C LYS A 19 15.72 -3.36 -12.11
N LYS A 20 16.44 -2.67 -11.23
CA LYS A 20 16.58 -3.09 -9.83
C LYS A 20 15.38 -2.56 -9.04
N VAL A 21 14.42 -3.44 -8.77
CA VAL A 21 13.24 -3.12 -7.96
C VAL A 21 13.60 -3.24 -6.48
N PRO A 22 13.32 -2.22 -5.64
CA PRO A 22 13.48 -2.34 -4.19
C PRO A 22 12.51 -3.39 -3.63
N ILE A 23 12.85 -4.00 -2.49
CA ILE A 23 11.94 -4.91 -1.81
C ILE A 23 10.80 -4.09 -1.19
N LEU A 24 9.61 -4.25 -1.74
CA LEU A 24 8.49 -3.33 -1.52
C LEU A 24 8.03 -3.29 -0.06
N VAL A 25 7.94 -4.44 0.60
CA VAL A 25 7.57 -4.50 2.03
C VAL A 25 8.55 -3.76 2.95
N LEU A 26 9.79 -3.55 2.50
CA LEU A 26 10.81 -2.78 3.21
C LEU A 26 10.87 -1.30 2.78
N ASP A 27 10.20 -0.93 1.68
CA ASP A 27 10.20 0.43 1.15
C ASP A 27 9.06 1.25 1.76
N ARG A 28 9.39 2.35 2.44
CA ARG A 28 8.36 3.23 3.04
C ARG A 28 7.42 3.83 2.00
N ARG A 29 7.89 4.11 0.79
CA ARG A 29 7.09 4.73 -0.28
C ARG A 29 5.96 3.80 -0.72
N TRP A 30 6.22 2.49 -0.72
CA TRP A 30 5.21 1.49 -1.03
C TRP A 30 4.01 1.57 -0.08
N HIS A 31 4.28 1.67 1.23
CA HIS A 31 3.23 1.77 2.25
C HIS A 31 2.43 3.08 2.18
N THR A 32 2.97 4.13 1.56
CA THR A 32 2.25 5.39 1.34
C THR A 32 1.35 5.42 0.10
N LEU A 33 1.41 4.40 -0.76
CA LEU A 33 0.58 4.35 -1.98
C LEU A 33 -0.90 4.08 -1.69
N PHE A 34 -1.20 3.47 -0.55
CA PHE A 34 -2.55 3.04 -0.20
C PHE A 34 -3.13 3.96 0.89
N PRO A 35 -4.34 4.52 0.70
CA PRO A 35 -5.05 5.25 1.74
C PRO A 35 -5.33 4.33 2.94
N GLN A 36 -5.48 4.95 4.12
CA GLN A 36 -5.77 4.22 5.35
C GLN A 36 -7.07 3.41 5.19
N GLY A 37 -6.99 2.09 5.36
CA GLY A 37 -8.12 1.18 5.25
C GLY A 37 -8.51 0.74 3.83
N GLU A 38 -7.84 1.24 2.78
CA GLU A 38 -8.20 0.93 1.38
C GLU A 38 -7.25 -0.06 0.69
N LYS A 39 -6.27 -0.61 1.41
CA LYS A 39 -5.32 -1.57 0.81
C LYS A 39 -6.06 -2.87 0.41
N PRO A 40 -6.04 -3.26 -0.88
CA PRO A 40 -6.67 -4.49 -1.34
C PRO A 40 -6.18 -5.75 -0.62
N ALA A 41 -7.09 -6.69 -0.35
CA ALA A 41 -6.77 -7.95 0.32
C ALA A 41 -5.69 -8.77 -0.42
N GLU A 42 -5.72 -8.77 -1.76
CA GLU A 42 -4.70 -9.44 -2.58
C GLU A 42 -3.30 -8.86 -2.37
N ILE A 43 -3.21 -7.53 -2.23
CA ILE A 43 -1.94 -6.86 -1.95
C ILE A 43 -1.44 -7.23 -0.55
N ILE A 44 -2.32 -7.27 0.45
CA ILE A 44 -1.97 -7.70 1.81
C ILE A 44 -1.41 -9.14 1.80
N GLN A 45 -2.07 -10.06 1.10
CA GLN A 45 -1.62 -11.45 0.99
C GLN A 45 -0.24 -11.56 0.31
N LEU A 46 0.00 -10.78 -0.73
CA LEU A 46 1.31 -10.74 -1.40
C LEU A 46 2.40 -10.11 -0.52
N GLU A 47 2.08 -9.09 0.29
CA GLU A 47 2.97 -8.53 1.30
C GLU A 47 3.33 -9.57 2.38
N GLU A 48 2.35 -10.32 2.88
CA GLU A 48 2.55 -11.39 3.85
C GLU A 48 3.46 -12.48 3.28
N LYS A 49 3.15 -12.99 2.09
CA LYS A 49 3.97 -13.98 1.37
C LYS A 49 5.41 -13.50 1.20
N LEU A 50 5.62 -12.25 0.80
CA LEU A 50 6.97 -11.68 0.63
C LEU A 50 7.70 -11.58 1.98
N ASN A 51 6.99 -11.15 3.04
CA ASN A 51 7.55 -11.08 4.39
C ASN A 51 7.93 -12.46 4.94
N GLU A 52 7.12 -13.50 4.69
CA GLU A 52 7.43 -14.87 5.09
C GLU A 52 8.70 -15.39 4.41
N LEU A 53 8.86 -15.14 3.11
CA LEU A 53 10.08 -15.52 2.38
C LEU A 53 11.32 -14.81 2.93
N LEU A 54 11.21 -13.52 3.26
CA LEU A 54 12.32 -12.75 3.88
C LEU A 54 12.66 -13.28 5.27
N LYS A 55 11.64 -13.58 6.09
CA LYS A 55 11.82 -14.19 7.42
C LYS A 55 12.51 -15.55 7.29
N ARG A 56 12.09 -16.38 6.34
CA ARG A 56 12.69 -17.69 6.09
C ARG A 56 14.14 -17.57 5.65
N GLN A 57 14.44 -16.64 4.73
CA GLN A 57 15.82 -16.35 4.32
C GLN A 57 16.70 -15.94 5.50
N GLY A 58 16.22 -15.00 6.34
CA GLY A 58 16.95 -14.56 7.52
C GLY A 58 17.15 -15.68 8.55
N TYR A 59 16.15 -16.54 8.73
CA TYR A 59 16.24 -17.72 9.59
C TYR A 59 17.32 -18.69 9.09
N LEU A 60 17.25 -19.12 7.83
CA LEU A 60 18.19 -20.11 7.26
C LEU A 60 19.64 -19.61 7.30
N VAL A 61 19.88 -18.33 7.01
CA VAL A 61 21.23 -17.75 7.08
C VAL A 61 21.83 -17.88 8.48
N ASN A 62 21.03 -17.64 9.52
CA ASN A 62 21.47 -17.75 10.91
C ASN A 62 21.61 -19.22 11.34
N ASP A 63 20.65 -20.06 10.98
CA ASP A 63 20.63 -21.47 11.37
C ASP A 63 21.80 -22.25 10.75
N ILE A 64 22.03 -22.09 9.43
CA ILE A 64 23.20 -22.67 8.74
C ILE A 64 24.51 -22.23 9.40
N LYS A 65 24.61 -20.96 9.80
CA LYS A 65 25.81 -20.43 10.48
C LYS A 65 26.02 -21.11 11.83
N ASP A 66 24.97 -21.33 12.60
CA ASP A 66 25.07 -21.98 13.92
C ASP A 66 25.26 -23.50 13.81
N LEU A 67 24.65 -24.16 12.83
CA LEU A 67 24.90 -25.55 12.48
C LEU A 67 26.37 -25.77 12.07
N LYS A 68 26.94 -24.87 11.26
CA LYS A 68 28.38 -24.93 10.87
C LYS A 68 29.30 -24.81 12.10
N LYS A 69 28.98 -23.93 13.06
CA LYS A 69 29.75 -23.82 14.32
C LYS A 69 29.62 -25.10 15.15
N THR A 70 28.41 -25.64 15.29
CA THR A 70 28.14 -26.85 16.05
C THR A 70 28.85 -28.06 15.45
N LYS A 71 28.80 -28.20 14.11
CA LYS A 71 29.56 -29.19 13.34
C LYS A 71 31.06 -29.13 13.65
N LYS A 72 31.64 -27.92 13.64
CA LYS A 72 33.07 -27.71 13.95
C LYS A 72 33.42 -28.16 15.36
N LYS A 73 32.65 -27.73 16.37
CA LYS A 73 32.84 -28.15 17.78
C LYS A 73 32.72 -29.67 17.96
N LEU A 74 31.75 -30.29 17.27
CA LEU A 74 31.55 -31.74 17.33
C LEU A 74 32.74 -32.49 16.70
N MET A 75 33.27 -32.00 15.57
CA MET A 75 34.47 -32.56 14.94
C MET A 75 35.71 -32.43 15.85
N GLU A 76 35.94 -31.26 16.44
CA GLU A 76 37.03 -31.05 17.40
C GLU A 76 36.93 -32.01 18.59
N GLY A 77 35.73 -32.19 19.15
CA GLY A 77 35.48 -33.14 20.24
C GLY A 77 35.72 -34.60 19.86
N ILE A 78 35.41 -35.00 18.61
CA ILE A 78 35.72 -36.34 18.10
C ILE A 78 37.23 -36.53 18.00
N VAL A 79 37.95 -35.56 17.40
CA VAL A 79 39.42 -35.65 17.21
C VAL A 79 40.16 -35.64 18.54
N ALA A 80 39.77 -34.78 19.49
CA ALA A 80 40.37 -34.74 20.83
C ALA A 80 40.16 -36.06 21.60
N GLY A 81 39.06 -36.77 21.33
CA GLY A 81 38.76 -38.05 21.95
C GLY A 81 39.44 -39.27 21.32
N MET A 82 40.22 -39.11 20.23
CA MET A 82 40.86 -40.22 19.50
C MET A 82 42.12 -40.80 20.17
N ASN A 83 42.69 -40.13 21.18
CA ASN A 83 43.94 -40.56 21.84
C ASN A 83 43.74 -41.50 23.05
N ASP A 84 42.51 -41.80 23.48
CA ASP A 84 42.23 -42.62 24.67
C ASP A 84 41.47 -43.91 24.31
N ALA A 85 41.98 -45.08 24.71
CA ALA A 85 41.50 -46.41 24.31
C ALA A 85 40.53 -47.06 25.32
N GLU A 86 39.34 -46.48 25.57
CA GLU A 86 38.32 -47.06 26.48
C GLU A 86 36.98 -47.44 25.78
N PRO A 87 36.38 -48.61 26.11
CA PRO A 87 35.19 -49.15 25.43
C PRO A 87 33.87 -48.38 25.69
N LEU A 88 33.74 -47.64 26.81
CA LEU A 88 32.58 -46.77 27.08
C LEU A 88 32.52 -45.56 26.10
N ARG A 89 33.64 -45.20 25.45
CA ARG A 89 33.68 -44.13 24.45
C ARG A 89 33.24 -44.55 23.06
N ASP A 90 33.16 -45.84 22.73
CA ASP A 90 32.74 -46.29 21.39
C ASP A 90 31.27 -45.95 21.07
N LYS A 91 30.36 -46.09 22.05
CA LYS A 91 28.97 -45.65 21.90
C LYS A 91 28.87 -44.12 21.75
N LYS A 92 29.66 -43.38 22.53
CA LYS A 92 29.71 -41.91 22.46
C LYS A 92 30.23 -41.43 21.10
N LYS A 93 31.29 -42.06 20.58
CA LYS A 93 31.87 -41.79 19.27
C LYS A 93 30.89 -42.09 18.13
N LYS A 94 30.19 -43.24 18.18
CA LYS A 94 29.13 -43.59 17.21
C LYS A 94 27.99 -42.55 17.24
N ASN A 95 27.55 -42.12 18.42
CA ASN A 95 26.53 -41.08 18.55
C ASN A 95 27.00 -39.74 17.99
N GLN A 96 28.24 -39.33 18.26
CA GLN A 96 28.82 -38.09 17.71
C GLN A 96 28.95 -38.16 16.17
N GLN A 97 29.33 -39.31 15.61
CA GLN A 97 29.36 -39.51 14.16
C GLN A 97 27.97 -39.44 13.53
N ARG A 98 26.95 -40.03 14.17
CA ARG A 98 25.56 -39.94 13.72
C ARG A 98 25.06 -38.49 13.72
N LEU A 99 25.25 -37.77 14.83
CA LEU A 99 24.91 -36.35 14.95
C LEU A 99 25.64 -35.49 13.90
N LEU A 100 26.89 -35.82 13.58
CA LEU A 100 27.64 -35.13 12.54
C LEU A 100 27.03 -35.34 11.15
N LEU A 101 26.51 -36.53 10.86
CA LEU A 101 25.80 -36.84 9.62
C LEU A 101 24.49 -36.05 9.54
N GLU A 102 23.67 -36.09 10.60
CA GLU A 102 22.40 -35.35 10.69
C GLU A 102 22.61 -33.84 10.50
N ILE A 103 23.65 -33.26 11.13
CA ILE A 103 23.98 -31.83 10.95
C ILE A 103 24.43 -31.54 9.51
N LYS A 104 25.17 -32.45 8.86
CA LYS A 104 25.57 -32.27 7.45
C LYS A 104 24.37 -32.27 6.53
N GLU A 105 23.48 -33.25 6.65
CA GLU A 105 22.25 -33.37 5.85
C GLU A 105 21.35 -32.15 6.05
N ARG A 106 21.22 -31.66 7.28
CA ARG A 106 20.44 -30.45 7.57
C ARG A 106 21.06 -29.20 6.95
N ILE A 107 22.38 -29.01 7.06
CA ILE A 107 23.08 -27.90 6.39
C ILE A 107 22.87 -27.94 4.89
N GLU A 108 22.92 -29.12 4.28
CA GLU A 108 22.73 -29.31 2.84
C GLU A 108 21.31 -28.92 2.42
N THR A 109 20.30 -29.52 3.07
CA THR A 109 18.87 -29.21 2.82
C THR A 109 18.57 -27.72 2.98
N GLU A 110 19.04 -27.09 4.05
CA GLU A 110 18.83 -25.66 4.29
C GLU A 110 19.60 -24.77 3.30
N SER A 111 20.77 -25.21 2.84
CA SER A 111 21.54 -24.48 1.82
C SER A 111 20.85 -24.53 0.47
N ASP A 112 20.28 -25.67 0.09
CA ASP A 112 19.52 -25.84 -1.14
C ASP A 112 18.26 -24.95 -1.13
N GLU A 113 17.53 -24.91 -0.02
CA GLU A 113 16.40 -23.99 0.13
C GLU A 113 16.85 -22.52 0.03
N LEU A 114 17.96 -22.17 0.68
CA LEU A 114 18.49 -20.80 0.66
C LEU A 114 18.92 -20.34 -0.75
N ILE A 115 19.32 -21.26 -1.64
CA ILE A 115 19.64 -20.96 -3.04
C ILE A 115 18.39 -20.54 -3.82
N GLU A 116 17.23 -21.15 -3.54
CA GLU A 116 15.98 -20.87 -4.25
C GLU A 116 15.27 -19.60 -3.73
N LEU A 117 15.41 -19.28 -2.43
CA LEU A 117 14.73 -18.14 -1.80
C LEU A 117 14.92 -16.80 -2.52
N PRO A 118 16.13 -16.38 -2.96
CA PRO A 118 16.30 -15.14 -3.72
C PRO A 118 15.44 -15.06 -4.98
N ARG A 119 15.26 -16.19 -5.69
CA ARG A 119 14.40 -16.27 -6.87
C ARG A 119 12.93 -16.15 -6.49
N MET A 120 12.51 -16.82 -5.43
CA MET A 120 11.14 -16.75 -4.92
C MET A 120 10.78 -15.34 -4.43
N ILE A 121 11.68 -14.71 -3.66
CA ILE A 121 11.55 -13.33 -3.18
C ILE A 121 11.42 -12.37 -4.36
N LYS A 122 12.30 -12.49 -5.36
CA LYS A 122 12.23 -11.65 -6.57
C LYS A 122 10.88 -11.80 -7.26
N LYS A 123 10.42 -13.03 -7.49
CA LYS A 123 9.14 -13.30 -8.16
C LYS A 123 7.96 -12.73 -7.37
N ALA A 124 7.92 -12.95 -6.04
CA ALA A 124 6.87 -12.43 -5.17
C ALA A 124 6.87 -10.89 -5.12
N ASN A 125 8.05 -10.27 -5.12
CA ASN A 125 8.17 -8.81 -5.14
C ASN A 125 7.72 -8.20 -6.48
N GLU A 126 8.01 -8.85 -7.61
CA GLU A 126 7.54 -8.44 -8.94
C GLU A 126 6.02 -8.61 -9.07
N GLU A 127 5.46 -9.71 -8.55
CA GLU A 127 4.02 -9.97 -8.48
C GLU A 127 3.32 -8.87 -7.65
N LEU A 128 3.83 -8.60 -6.44
CA LEU A 128 3.34 -7.53 -5.58
C LEU A 128 3.37 -6.17 -6.28
N LEU A 129 4.47 -5.86 -6.99
CA LEU A 129 4.59 -4.60 -7.72
C LEU A 129 3.55 -4.48 -8.84
N ALA A 130 3.36 -5.55 -9.63
CA ALA A 130 2.44 -5.53 -10.75
C ALA A 130 0.99 -5.34 -10.28
N THR A 131 0.57 -6.09 -9.25
CA THR A 131 -0.76 -5.95 -8.64
C THR A 131 -0.96 -4.56 -8.03
N GLY A 132 0.04 -4.03 -7.32
CA GLY A 132 -0.03 -2.67 -6.77
C GLY A 132 -0.10 -1.58 -7.84
N ALA A 133 0.67 -1.71 -8.92
CA ALA A 133 0.65 -0.78 -10.03
C ALA A 133 -0.72 -0.77 -10.73
N HIS A 134 -1.33 -1.94 -10.93
CA HIS A 134 -2.67 -2.07 -11.50
C HIS A 134 -3.70 -1.31 -10.65
N TYR A 135 -3.73 -1.58 -9.35
CA TYR A 135 -4.63 -0.89 -8.43
C TYR A 135 -4.43 0.64 -8.46
N CYS A 136 -3.18 1.11 -8.44
CA CYS A 136 -2.88 2.54 -8.47
C CYS A 136 -3.36 3.19 -9.77
N PHE A 137 -3.19 2.54 -10.93
CA PHE A 137 -3.63 3.09 -12.20
C PHE A 137 -5.15 3.11 -12.36
N GLU A 138 -5.86 2.07 -11.91
CA GLU A 138 -7.32 2.09 -11.88
C GLU A 138 -7.84 3.22 -10.99
N ARG A 139 -7.22 3.41 -9.82
CA ARG A 139 -7.59 4.49 -8.91
C ARG A 139 -7.35 5.87 -9.52
N LEU A 140 -6.22 6.08 -10.20
CA LEU A 140 -5.92 7.34 -10.88
C LEU A 140 -6.91 7.61 -12.02
N ALA A 141 -7.20 6.61 -12.86
CA ALA A 141 -8.14 6.75 -13.96
C ALA A 141 -9.55 7.10 -13.48
N ASN A 142 -10.02 6.43 -12.41
CA ASN A 142 -11.32 6.74 -11.80
C ASN A 142 -11.33 8.13 -11.13
N GLY A 143 -10.21 8.51 -10.51
CA GLY A 143 -10.03 9.83 -9.89
C GLY A 143 -10.10 10.97 -10.90
N ASP A 144 -9.51 10.80 -12.08
CA ASP A 144 -9.56 11.80 -13.17
C ASP A 144 -10.99 12.03 -13.68
N GLU A 145 -11.79 10.96 -13.80
CA GLU A 145 -13.19 11.07 -14.23
C GLU A 145 -14.05 11.75 -13.16
N GLN A 146 -13.92 11.37 -11.89
CA GLN A 146 -14.62 12.03 -10.79
C GLN A 146 -14.23 13.52 -10.70
N LEU A 147 -12.94 13.83 -10.86
CA LEU A 147 -12.45 15.20 -10.85
C LEU A 147 -13.07 16.03 -11.99
N LYS A 148 -13.24 15.42 -13.17
CA LYS A 148 -13.88 16.07 -14.32
C LYS A 148 -15.36 16.36 -14.05
N ILE A 149 -16.10 15.40 -13.50
CA ILE A 149 -17.51 15.57 -13.11
C ILE A 149 -17.64 16.72 -12.11
N VAL A 150 -16.86 16.69 -11.03
CA VAL A 150 -16.91 17.73 -9.98
C VAL A 150 -16.55 19.10 -10.54
N LYS A 151 -15.56 19.20 -11.45
CA LYS A 151 -15.22 20.46 -12.12
C LYS A 151 -16.38 21.01 -12.94
N GLN A 152 -17.11 20.13 -13.65
CA GLN A 152 -18.28 20.53 -14.43
C GLN A 152 -19.42 21.01 -13.52
N GLU A 153 -19.74 20.26 -12.46
CA GLU A 153 -20.78 20.64 -11.48
C GLU A 153 -20.47 21.99 -10.81
N ILE A 154 -19.20 22.24 -10.46
CA ILE A 154 -18.76 23.53 -9.91
C ILE A 154 -19.04 24.67 -10.88
N GLU A 155 -18.80 24.47 -12.18
CA GLU A 155 -19.00 25.52 -13.17
C GLU A 155 -20.49 25.77 -13.43
N GLU A 156 -21.31 24.71 -13.49
CA GLU A 156 -22.77 24.83 -13.59
C GLU A 156 -23.37 25.59 -12.39
N LEU A 157 -22.91 25.29 -11.17
CA LEU A 157 -23.32 26.00 -9.96
C LEU A 157 -22.88 27.46 -9.96
N ARG A 158 -21.69 27.79 -10.51
CA ARG A 158 -21.22 29.17 -10.65
C ARG A 158 -22.08 29.98 -11.62
N ILE A 159 -22.50 29.38 -12.73
CA ILE A 159 -23.41 30.02 -13.69
C ILE A 159 -24.76 30.28 -13.00
N SER A 160 -25.34 29.26 -12.35
CA SER A 160 -26.62 29.42 -11.65
C SER A 160 -26.56 30.46 -10.52
N LEU A 161 -25.44 30.51 -9.79
CA LEU A 161 -25.23 31.53 -8.76
C LEU A 161 -25.24 32.93 -9.38
N ARG A 162 -24.55 33.14 -10.50
CA ARG A 162 -24.50 34.43 -11.20
C ARG A 162 -25.90 34.87 -11.63
N GLU A 163 -26.65 34.00 -12.30
CA GLU A 163 -28.02 34.30 -12.75
C GLU A 163 -28.94 34.66 -11.58
N LYS A 164 -28.83 33.93 -10.46
CA LYS A 164 -29.61 34.23 -9.25
C LYS A 164 -29.21 35.54 -8.59
N THR A 165 -27.93 35.89 -8.63
CA THR A 165 -27.44 37.18 -8.13
C THR A 165 -27.96 38.33 -8.98
N GLU A 166 -27.88 38.22 -10.31
CA GLU A 166 -28.45 39.22 -11.24
C GLU A 166 -29.95 39.41 -11.00
N TRP A 167 -30.71 38.30 -10.92
CA TRP A 167 -32.15 38.35 -10.63
C TRP A 167 -32.47 38.98 -9.27
N LYS A 168 -31.65 38.70 -8.25
CA LYS A 168 -31.81 39.30 -6.91
C LYS A 168 -31.62 40.82 -7.00
N ASP A 169 -30.60 41.28 -7.70
CA ASP A 169 -30.27 42.69 -7.83
C ASP A 169 -31.37 43.44 -8.61
N ASP A 170 -31.88 42.87 -9.71
CA ASP A 170 -33.03 43.41 -10.46
C ASP A 170 -34.29 43.56 -9.57
N LEU A 171 -34.52 42.57 -8.71
CA LEU A 171 -35.69 42.55 -7.83
C LEU A 171 -35.57 43.57 -6.69
N GLU A 172 -34.37 43.74 -6.14
CA GLU A 172 -34.07 44.80 -5.17
C GLU A 172 -34.25 46.20 -5.79
N GLU A 173 -33.73 46.44 -6.99
CA GLU A 173 -33.89 47.72 -7.70
C GLU A 173 -35.38 48.00 -8.00
N SER A 174 -36.12 46.99 -8.47
CA SER A 174 -37.55 47.14 -8.72
C SER A 174 -38.33 47.45 -7.43
N MET A 175 -37.98 46.83 -6.32
CA MET A 175 -38.62 47.08 -5.02
C MET A 175 -38.33 48.49 -4.51
N ASP A 176 -37.08 48.96 -4.61
CA ASP A 176 -36.68 50.31 -4.19
C ASP A 176 -37.33 51.39 -5.06
N SER A 177 -37.43 51.16 -6.36
CA SER A 177 -38.15 52.03 -7.30
C SER A 177 -39.64 52.10 -6.97
N ALA A 178 -40.30 50.96 -6.75
CA ALA A 178 -41.71 50.92 -6.35
C ALA A 178 -41.96 51.63 -5.01
N TYR A 179 -41.07 51.45 -4.02
CA TYR A 179 -41.14 52.15 -2.74
C TYR A 179 -41.00 53.66 -2.92
N SER A 180 -40.03 54.11 -3.73
CA SER A 180 -39.81 55.53 -4.03
C SER A 180 -41.01 56.18 -4.72
N LEU A 181 -41.62 55.47 -5.68
CA LEU A 181 -42.85 55.91 -6.35
C LEU A 181 -44.04 56.00 -5.39
N MET A 182 -44.23 55.01 -4.53
CA MET A 182 -45.28 55.03 -3.51
C MET A 182 -45.08 56.20 -2.53
N HIS A 183 -43.84 56.47 -2.11
CA HIS A 183 -43.53 57.60 -1.26
C HIS A 183 -43.85 58.95 -1.93
N GLY A 184 -43.51 59.11 -3.21
CA GLY A 184 -43.84 60.32 -3.98
C GLY A 184 -45.34 60.55 -4.18
N LEU A 185 -46.12 59.47 -4.35
CA LEU A 185 -47.56 59.55 -4.65
C LEU A 185 -48.45 59.63 -3.40
N LEU A 186 -48.13 58.87 -2.36
CA LEU A 186 -48.97 58.72 -1.16
C LEU A 186 -48.49 59.60 0.01
N GLY A 187 -47.28 60.14 -0.07
CA GLY A 187 -46.71 60.98 0.98
C GLY A 187 -46.24 60.21 2.21
N HIS A 188 -45.60 60.95 3.10
CA HIS A 188 -44.82 60.41 4.23
C HIS A 188 -45.67 59.63 5.24
N ASP A 189 -46.87 60.11 5.56
CA ASP A 189 -47.71 59.53 6.62
C ASP A 189 -48.22 58.12 6.27
N VAL A 190 -48.52 57.86 5.00
CA VAL A 190 -48.99 56.55 4.53
C VAL A 190 -47.83 55.55 4.45
N MET A 191 -46.65 56.00 4.03
CA MET A 191 -45.45 55.14 3.99
C MET A 191 -44.97 54.72 5.38
N ASN A 192 -45.07 55.61 6.38
CA ASN A 192 -44.77 55.28 7.77
C ASN A 192 -45.63 54.11 8.31
N LEU A 193 -46.85 53.91 7.81
CA LEU A 193 -47.67 52.74 8.15
C LEU A 193 -47.14 51.44 7.53
N TYR A 194 -46.61 51.51 6.30
CA TYR A 194 -45.99 50.37 5.62
C TYR A 194 -44.71 49.94 6.35
N ASP A 195 -43.85 50.88 6.73
CA ASP A 195 -42.58 50.59 7.41
C ASP A 195 -42.80 49.99 8.81
N LYS A 196 -43.74 50.54 9.58
CA LYS A 196 -44.18 49.95 10.87
C LYS A 196 -44.68 48.53 10.73
N ARG A 197 -45.34 48.20 9.60
CA ARG A 197 -45.86 46.86 9.33
C ARG A 197 -44.77 45.88 8.90
N LYS A 198 -43.72 46.35 8.22
CA LYS A 198 -42.57 45.53 7.83
C LYS A 198 -41.55 45.29 8.95
N GLY A 199 -41.71 45.94 10.11
CA GLY A 199 -40.83 45.74 11.26
C GLY A 199 -39.44 46.35 11.10
N LYS A 200 -39.29 47.37 10.24
CA LYS A 200 -38.11 48.23 10.24
C LYS A 200 -38.33 49.32 11.30
N GLU A 201 -37.95 49.03 12.54
CA GLU A 201 -37.53 50.06 13.50
C GLU A 201 -36.03 50.31 13.33
#